data_AF-A0AAP5V0M5-F1
#
_entry.id   AF-A0AAP5V0M5-F1
#
_cell.length_a   1.000
_cell.length_b   1.000
_cell.length_c   1.000
_cell.angle_alpha   90.00
_cell.angle_beta   90.00
_cell.angle_gamma   90.00
#
_symmetry.space_group_name_H-M   'P 1'
#
loop_
_entity.id
_entity.type
_entity.pdbx_description
1 polymer ?
#
loop_
_entity_poly.entity_id
_entity_poly.type
_entity_poly.pdbx_seq_one_letter_code
_entity_poly.pdbx_strand_id
1 'polypeptide(L)'
;MSDVLSPDAALATEIERLKAAFPKTRELYREVCALMFFRFGITPTANRLYQLVKRGSMGTPTQVLGEFWTDLREKSRVRIDHPDLPADLGAAAGELVATLWSRATASAEAALDALRAELEAQRIEAQQSVVAARDELGRTESALEQRTVALLGAQVEIRELDKAQAEGHAQRQALEAELARIRTALAARDRELVEVREGFSRDLEKQRETAERAENRLRASEKRALLEIDRERSTATKLQKELDEAARRADRKDADHRSALETLQMQLGDARHQAGVLQGRLDAVQAENVRLQAEMMTLREAETRARETRASSASAGVRTAPRPTRSSRALPIAKPATRRKKTV
;
A
#
# COMPACT_ATOMS: atom_id res chain seq x y z
N MET A 1 -41.48 78.10 30.07
CA MET A 1 -42.00 78.53 31.38
C MET A 1 -42.01 80.04 31.36
N SER A 2 -42.98 80.60 30.67
CA SER A 2 -43.16 82.05 30.53
C SER A 2 -43.79 82.52 31.83
N ASP A 3 -43.03 83.29 32.60
CA ASP A 3 -43.48 83.87 33.85
C ASP A 3 -44.50 84.97 33.53
N VAL A 4 -45.73 84.56 33.25
CA VAL A 4 -46.88 85.47 33.12
C VAL A 4 -47.23 85.87 34.55
N LEU A 5 -46.45 86.80 35.08
CA LEU A 5 -46.79 87.54 36.30
C LEU A 5 -48.26 87.96 36.14
N SER A 6 -49.09 87.55 37.10
CA SER A 6 -50.50 87.94 37.15
C SER A 6 -50.62 89.44 36.86
N PRO A 7 -51.54 89.88 36.00
CA PRO A 7 -51.60 91.26 35.52
C PRO A 7 -51.59 92.31 36.65
N ASP A 8 -52.13 91.96 37.82
CA ASP A 8 -52.10 92.79 39.03
C ASP A 8 -50.71 92.89 39.68
N ALA A 9 -49.91 91.83 39.63
CA ALA A 9 -48.53 91.81 40.15
C ALA A 9 -47.59 92.63 39.25
N ALA A 10 -47.73 92.49 37.93
CA ALA A 10 -47.00 93.30 36.95
C ALA A 10 -47.36 94.79 37.07
N LEU A 11 -48.64 95.12 37.30
CA LEU A 11 -49.10 96.48 37.56
C LEU A 11 -48.49 97.06 38.83
N ALA A 12 -48.44 96.29 39.93
CA ALA A 12 -47.86 96.75 41.19
C ALA A 12 -46.36 97.05 41.08
N THR A 13 -45.58 96.19 40.42
CA THR A 13 -44.13 96.39 40.22
C THR A 13 -43.84 97.67 39.43
N GLU A 14 -44.63 97.95 38.40
CA GLU A 14 -44.44 99.14 37.58
C GLU A 14 -44.87 100.42 38.30
N ILE A 15 -45.90 100.35 39.15
CA ILE A 15 -46.30 101.46 40.03
C ILE A 15 -45.20 101.77 41.06
N GLU A 16 -44.51 100.76 41.61
CA GLU A 16 -43.36 100.99 42.49
C GLU A 16 -42.19 101.67 41.77
N ARG A 17 -41.94 101.33 40.50
CA ARG A 17 -40.96 102.06 39.66
C ARG A 17 -41.38 103.52 39.44
N LEU A 18 -42.65 103.77 39.15
CA LEU A 18 -43.18 105.13 38.99
C LEU A 18 -43.10 105.94 40.29
N LYS A 19 -43.33 105.32 41.45
CA LYS A 19 -43.16 105.96 42.77
C LYS A 19 -41.73 106.44 43.03
N ALA A 20 -40.73 105.73 42.51
CA ALA A 20 -39.32 106.10 42.62
C ALA A 20 -38.94 107.23 41.64
N ALA A 21 -39.52 107.23 40.44
CA ALA A 21 -39.22 108.21 39.39
C ALA A 21 -39.92 109.57 39.59
N PHE A 22 -41.12 109.58 40.18
CA PHE A 22 -41.93 110.80 40.33
C PHE A 22 -42.12 111.14 41.82
N PRO A 23 -41.31 112.08 42.38
CA PRO A 23 -41.42 112.45 43.79
C PRO A 23 -42.66 113.30 44.10
N LYS A 24 -43.28 113.94 43.10
CA LYS A 24 -44.50 114.74 43.25
C LYS A 24 -45.76 113.87 43.13
N THR A 25 -46.63 113.97 44.12
CA THR A 25 -47.84 113.15 44.25
C THR A 25 -48.83 113.30 43.08
N ARG A 26 -49.06 114.52 42.56
CA ARG A 26 -50.02 114.73 41.44
C ARG A 26 -49.54 114.14 40.12
N GLU A 27 -48.27 114.31 39.80
CA GLU A 27 -47.64 113.77 38.58
C GLU A 27 -47.63 112.24 38.62
N LEU A 28 -47.32 111.66 39.78
CA LEU A 28 -47.40 110.22 40.01
C LEU A 28 -48.82 109.67 39.76
N TYR A 29 -49.86 110.34 40.26
CA TYR A 29 -51.24 109.91 40.00
C TYR A 29 -51.61 109.96 38.51
N ARG A 30 -51.10 110.93 37.74
CA ARG A 30 -51.37 111.05 36.30
C ARG A 30 -50.71 109.92 35.51
N GLU A 31 -49.46 109.59 35.82
CA GLU A 31 -48.73 108.49 35.17
C GLU A 31 -49.33 107.12 35.53
N VAL A 32 -49.80 106.95 36.77
CA VAL A 32 -50.52 105.73 37.16
C VAL A 32 -51.86 105.63 36.43
N CYS A 33 -52.60 106.73 36.23
CA CYS A 33 -53.81 106.73 35.39
C CYS A 33 -53.49 106.31 33.94
N ALA A 34 -52.42 106.86 33.36
CA ALA A 34 -51.98 106.53 32.00
C ALA A 34 -51.55 105.07 31.88
N LEU A 35 -50.78 104.56 32.84
CA LEU A 35 -50.34 103.17 32.88
C LEU A 35 -51.53 102.21 32.94
N MET A 36 -52.47 102.45 33.85
CA MET A 36 -53.68 101.62 34.00
C MET A 36 -54.51 101.61 32.72
N PHE A 37 -54.75 102.77 32.13
CA PHE A 37 -55.62 102.90 30.96
C PHE A 37 -54.98 102.39 29.67
N PHE A 38 -53.76 102.82 29.34
CA PHE A 38 -53.15 102.51 28.04
C PHE A 38 -52.47 101.14 27.98
N ARG A 39 -51.82 100.70 29.07
CA ARG A 39 -51.03 99.46 29.04
C ARG A 39 -51.79 98.25 29.57
N PHE A 40 -52.64 98.46 30.57
CA PHE A 40 -53.41 97.38 31.20
C PHE A 40 -54.89 97.38 30.84
N GLY A 41 -55.41 98.42 30.17
CA GLY A 41 -56.82 98.49 29.76
C GLY A 41 -57.82 98.61 30.92
N ILE A 42 -57.36 98.98 32.12
CA ILE A 42 -58.20 99.09 33.32
C ILE A 42 -58.64 100.55 33.48
N THR A 43 -59.93 100.79 33.69
CA THR A 43 -60.45 102.14 33.95
C THR A 43 -59.98 102.65 35.32
N PRO A 44 -59.17 103.72 35.39
CA PRO A 44 -58.71 104.25 36.67
C PRO A 44 -59.90 104.82 37.46
N THR A 45 -60.04 104.41 38.72
CA THR A 45 -61.01 104.96 39.68
C THR A 45 -60.29 105.60 40.86
N ALA A 46 -60.85 106.66 41.43
CA ALA A 46 -60.21 107.42 42.51
C ALA A 46 -59.79 106.53 43.70
N ASN A 47 -60.65 105.59 44.09
CA ASN A 47 -60.38 104.67 45.20
C ASN A 47 -59.24 103.69 44.86
N ARG A 48 -59.21 103.16 43.62
CA ARG A 48 -58.17 102.22 43.20
C ARG A 48 -56.80 102.89 43.06
N LEU A 49 -56.76 104.11 42.53
CA LEU A 49 -55.55 104.93 42.45
C LEU A 49 -54.98 105.19 43.86
N TYR A 50 -55.83 105.56 44.80
CA TYR A 50 -55.42 105.79 46.19
C TYR A 50 -54.86 104.51 46.85
N GLN A 51 -55.51 103.36 46.65
CA GLN A 51 -55.06 102.08 47.19
C GLN A 51 -53.69 101.63 46.66
N LEU A 52 -53.37 101.98 45.42
CA LEU A 52 -52.10 101.59 44.77
C LEU A 52 -50.95 102.56 45.11
N VAL A 53 -51.23 103.87 45.17
CA VAL A 53 -50.18 104.88 45.39
C VAL A 53 -49.97 105.21 46.88
N LYS A 54 -51.02 105.15 47.70
CA LYS A 54 -51.03 105.41 49.17
C LYS A 54 -50.26 106.67 49.61
N ARG A 55 -50.28 107.75 48.81
CA ARG A 55 -49.66 109.04 49.11
C ARG A 55 -50.64 110.21 48.90
N GLY A 56 -50.57 111.22 49.76
CA GLY A 56 -51.37 112.46 49.67
C GLY A 56 -52.75 112.40 50.35
N SER A 57 -53.49 113.51 50.28
CA SER A 57 -54.85 113.59 50.83
C SER A 57 -55.88 112.95 49.90
N MET A 58 -57.00 112.49 50.48
CA MET A 58 -58.10 111.77 49.80
C MET A 58 -58.69 112.51 48.58
N GLY A 59 -58.57 113.84 48.48
CA GLY A 59 -59.12 114.62 47.36
C GLY A 59 -58.27 114.65 46.08
N THR A 60 -56.97 114.31 46.19
CA THR A 60 -56.01 114.45 45.08
C THR A 60 -56.25 113.45 43.92
N PRO A 61 -56.55 112.17 44.16
CA PRO A 61 -56.80 111.20 43.09
C PRO A 61 -58.00 111.57 42.21
N THR A 62 -59.07 112.11 42.79
CA THR A 62 -60.29 112.47 42.05
C THR A 62 -60.05 113.67 41.12
N GLN A 63 -59.29 114.67 41.57
CA GLN A 63 -58.97 115.83 40.76
C GLN A 63 -58.07 115.47 39.56
N VAL A 64 -57.01 114.70 39.80
CA VAL A 64 -56.09 114.25 38.73
C VAL A 64 -56.79 113.33 37.73
N LEU A 65 -57.72 112.48 38.20
CA LEU A 65 -58.53 111.64 37.33
C LEU A 65 -59.44 112.47 36.41
N GLY A 66 -60.08 113.52 36.93
CA GLY A 66 -60.90 114.43 36.13
C GLY A 66 -60.09 115.19 35.08
N GLU A 67 -58.91 115.69 35.45
CA GLU A 67 -57.95 116.33 34.53
C GLU A 67 -57.50 115.34 33.44
N PHE A 68 -57.14 114.10 33.81
CA PHE A 68 -56.73 113.05 32.87
C PHE A 68 -57.80 112.70 31.83
N TRP A 69 -59.06 112.52 32.24
CA TRP A 69 -60.16 112.23 31.31
C TRP A 69 -60.53 113.41 30.41
N THR A 70 -60.18 114.64 30.81
CA THR A 70 -60.35 115.84 29.99
C THR A 70 -59.25 115.89 28.93
N ASP A 71 -57.99 115.75 29.33
CA ASP A 71 -56.82 115.67 28.44
C ASP A 71 -56.96 114.56 27.38
N LEU A 72 -57.43 113.38 27.79
CA LEU A 72 -57.57 112.22 26.89
C LEU A 72 -58.66 112.44 25.85
N ARG A 73 -59.77 113.09 26.24
CA ARG A 73 -60.86 113.43 25.32
C ARG A 73 -60.46 114.52 24.33
N GLU A 74 -59.58 115.44 24.72
CA GLU A 74 -59.03 116.44 23.80
C GLU A 74 -58.05 115.81 22.80
N LYS A 75 -57.13 114.94 23.25
CA LYS A 75 -56.09 114.35 22.40
C LYS A 75 -56.58 113.27 21.42
N SER A 76 -57.71 112.61 21.72
CA SER A 76 -58.28 111.56 20.85
C SER A 76 -59.22 112.12 19.77
N ARG A 77 -59.53 113.42 19.80
CA ARG A 77 -60.27 114.07 18.71
C ARG A 77 -59.33 114.34 17.54
N VAL A 78 -59.41 113.53 16.50
CA VAL A 78 -58.93 113.91 15.17
C VAL A 78 -59.96 114.88 14.58
N ARG A 79 -59.80 116.17 14.91
CA ARG A 79 -60.43 117.27 14.16
C ARG A 79 -59.33 117.93 13.33
N ILE A 80 -59.57 118.05 12.03
CA ILE A 80 -58.76 118.90 11.17
C ILE A 80 -59.20 120.34 11.47
N ASP A 81 -58.68 120.93 12.55
CA ASP A 81 -58.92 122.34 12.84
C ASP A 81 -58.00 123.17 11.92
N HIS A 82 -58.59 123.70 10.85
CA HIS A 82 -58.01 124.77 10.04
C HIS A 82 -58.96 125.97 10.15
N PRO A 83 -58.49 127.16 10.60
CA PRO A 83 -59.35 128.27 11.03
C PRO A 83 -60.29 128.85 9.96
N ASP A 84 -60.06 128.55 8.67
CA ASP A 84 -60.88 129.02 7.54
C ASP A 84 -61.66 127.91 6.82
N LEU A 85 -61.73 126.68 7.35
CA LEU A 85 -62.43 125.58 6.68
C LEU A 85 -63.85 125.39 7.26
N PRO A 86 -64.92 125.48 6.44
CA PRO A 86 -66.28 125.16 6.85
C PRO A 86 -66.39 123.76 7.47
N ALA A 87 -67.10 123.66 8.61
CA ALA A 87 -67.22 122.42 9.38
C ALA A 87 -67.73 121.22 8.55
N ASP A 88 -68.60 121.49 7.57
CA ASP A 88 -69.16 120.48 6.67
C ASP A 88 -68.09 119.86 5.74
N LEU A 89 -67.11 120.65 5.29
CA LEU A 89 -66.01 120.18 4.45
C LEU A 89 -64.98 119.38 5.26
N GLY A 90 -64.71 119.77 6.50
CA GLY A 90 -63.85 119.01 7.41
C GLY A 90 -64.45 117.64 7.76
N ALA A 91 -65.77 117.57 7.97
CA ALA A 91 -66.47 116.31 8.22
C ALA A 91 -66.44 115.38 6.99
N ALA A 92 -66.74 115.90 5.79
CA ALA A 92 -66.70 115.12 4.56
C ALA A 92 -65.28 114.61 4.22
N ALA A 93 -64.24 115.43 4.44
CA ALA A 93 -62.86 115.02 4.25
C ALA A 93 -62.43 113.94 5.25
N GLY A 94 -62.84 114.05 6.52
CA GLY A 94 -62.57 113.03 7.55
C GLY A 94 -63.23 111.68 7.23
N GLU A 95 -64.47 111.70 6.71
CA GLU A 95 -65.19 110.49 6.30
C GLU A 95 -64.53 109.81 5.08
N LEU A 96 -64.07 110.59 4.09
CA LEU A 96 -63.30 110.07 2.96
C LEU A 96 -61.98 109.45 3.39
N VAL A 97 -61.25 110.07 4.32
CA VAL A 97 -59.99 109.50 4.84
C VAL A 97 -60.26 108.22 5.64
N ALA A 98 -61.32 108.19 6.46
CA ALA A 98 -61.70 107.00 7.23
C ALA A 98 -62.09 105.82 6.32
N THR A 99 -62.85 106.08 5.26
CA THR A 99 -63.26 105.05 4.28
C THR A 99 -62.08 104.57 3.44
N LEU A 100 -61.21 105.47 2.98
CA LEU A 100 -59.96 105.10 2.29
C LEU A 100 -59.05 104.27 3.18
N TRP A 101 -58.88 104.65 4.44
CA TRP A 101 -58.09 103.90 5.41
C TRP A 101 -58.68 102.50 5.63
N SER A 102 -59.98 102.41 5.91
CA SER A 102 -60.67 101.12 6.09
C SER A 102 -60.52 100.21 4.87
N ARG A 103 -60.67 100.75 3.65
CA ARG A 103 -60.50 99.98 2.41
C ARG A 103 -59.05 99.57 2.17
N ALA A 104 -58.09 100.43 2.49
CA ALA A 104 -56.66 100.11 2.39
C ALA A 104 -56.26 99.02 3.39
N THR A 105 -56.72 99.11 4.65
CA THR A 105 -56.47 98.09 5.68
C THR A 105 -57.11 96.75 5.29
N ALA A 106 -58.36 96.76 4.83
CA ALA A 106 -59.03 95.53 4.36
C ALA A 106 -58.31 94.90 3.16
N SER A 107 -57.82 95.71 2.21
CA SER A 107 -57.03 95.21 1.07
C SER A 107 -55.68 94.66 1.51
N ALA A 108 -55.02 95.26 2.50
CA ALA A 108 -53.76 94.78 3.03
C ALA A 108 -53.92 93.48 3.81
N GLU A 109 -54.99 93.35 4.60
CA GLU A 109 -55.37 92.11 5.30
C GLU A 109 -55.65 90.98 4.31
N ALA A 110 -56.44 91.24 3.26
CA ALA A 110 -56.71 90.24 2.22
C ALA A 110 -55.44 89.79 1.48
N ALA A 111 -54.51 90.71 1.18
CA ALA A 111 -53.24 90.38 0.57
C ALA A 111 -52.33 89.57 1.51
N LEU A 112 -52.31 89.90 2.80
CA LEU A 112 -51.57 89.13 3.82
C LEU A 112 -52.14 87.73 3.99
N ASP A 113 -53.45 87.56 4.00
CA ASP A 113 -54.08 86.25 4.12
C ASP A 113 -53.86 85.39 2.86
N ALA A 114 -53.86 86.00 1.66
CA ALA A 114 -53.48 85.32 0.43
C ALA A 114 -52.01 84.84 0.48
N LEU A 115 -51.07 85.68 0.92
CA LEU A 115 -49.67 85.30 1.09
C LEU A 115 -49.49 84.19 2.14
N ARG A 116 -50.24 84.24 3.25
CA ARG A 116 -50.22 83.18 4.27
C ARG A 116 -50.72 81.85 3.72
N ALA A 117 -51.81 81.86 2.95
CA ALA A 117 -52.35 80.65 2.33
C ALA A 117 -51.36 80.05 1.32
N GLU A 118 -50.71 80.88 0.49
CA GLU A 118 -49.69 80.44 -0.46
C GLU A 118 -48.47 79.84 0.25
N LEU A 119 -47.96 80.49 1.30
CA LEU A 119 -46.83 79.97 2.07
C LEU A 119 -47.16 78.65 2.77
N GLU A 120 -48.36 78.48 3.31
CA GLU A 120 -48.75 77.21 3.90
C GLU A 120 -48.96 76.12 2.85
N ALA A 121 -49.46 76.45 1.66
CA ALA A 121 -49.53 75.51 0.54
C ALA A 121 -48.13 75.03 0.12
N GLN A 122 -47.19 75.96 -0.08
CA GLN A 122 -45.80 75.64 -0.42
C GLN A 122 -45.11 74.84 0.70
N ARG A 123 -45.38 75.16 1.96
CA ARG A 123 -44.85 74.40 3.10
C ARG A 123 -45.38 72.96 3.12
N ILE A 124 -46.67 72.76 2.89
CA ILE A 124 -47.27 71.42 2.81
C ILE A 124 -46.67 70.63 1.64
N GLU A 125 -46.54 71.24 0.47
CA GLU A 125 -45.91 70.61 -0.70
C GLU A 125 -44.44 70.24 -0.45
N ALA A 126 -43.66 71.14 0.15
CA ALA A 126 -42.28 70.88 0.54
C ALA A 126 -42.18 69.77 1.59
N GLN A 127 -43.11 69.71 2.55
CA GLN A 127 -43.15 68.63 3.54
C GLN A 127 -43.49 67.29 2.90
N GLN A 128 -44.44 67.26 1.96
CA GLN A 128 -44.79 66.05 1.21
C GLN A 128 -43.63 65.55 0.36
N SER A 129 -42.91 66.45 -0.33
CA SER A 129 -41.73 66.06 -1.12
C SER A 129 -40.60 65.50 -0.26
N VAL A 130 -40.36 66.07 0.92
CA VAL A 130 -39.37 65.56 1.88
C VAL A 130 -39.76 64.18 2.41
N VAL A 131 -41.05 63.95 2.72
CA VAL A 131 -41.53 62.62 3.15
C VAL A 131 -41.36 61.60 2.03
N ALA A 132 -41.77 61.94 0.81
CA ALA A 132 -41.62 61.06 -0.36
C ALA A 132 -40.15 60.71 -0.63
N ALA A 133 -39.25 61.69 -0.54
CA ALA A 133 -37.81 61.47 -0.71
C ALA A 133 -37.22 60.58 0.39
N ARG A 134 -37.67 60.73 1.64
CA ARG A 134 -37.24 59.86 2.76
C ARG A 134 -37.75 58.43 2.60
N ASP A 135 -38.98 58.26 2.15
CA ASP A 135 -39.55 56.93 1.89
C ASP A 135 -38.83 56.23 0.74
N GLU A 136 -38.48 56.96 -0.33
CA GLU A 136 -37.66 56.43 -1.42
C GLU A 136 -36.27 56.04 -0.93
N LEU A 137 -35.61 56.92 -0.16
CA LEU A 137 -34.30 56.64 0.43
C LEU A 137 -34.35 55.35 1.27
N GLY A 138 -35.31 55.22 2.19
CA GLY A 138 -35.46 54.03 3.02
C GLY A 138 -35.70 52.74 2.21
N ARG A 139 -36.45 52.83 1.09
CA ARG A 139 -36.64 51.69 0.16
C ARG A 139 -35.33 51.32 -0.54
N THR A 140 -34.56 52.31 -0.99
CA THR A 140 -33.26 52.06 -1.64
C THR A 140 -32.21 51.50 -0.68
N GLU A 141 -32.16 52.00 0.56
CA GLU A 141 -31.27 51.50 1.61
C GLU A 141 -31.61 50.04 1.96
N SER A 142 -32.88 49.74 2.16
CA SER A 142 -33.33 48.35 2.41
C SER A 142 -32.98 47.42 1.25
N ALA A 143 -33.15 47.86 0.00
CA ALA A 143 -32.77 47.07 -1.17
C ALA A 143 -31.24 46.87 -1.27
N LEU A 144 -30.45 47.88 -0.90
CA LEU A 144 -28.99 47.80 -0.87
C LEU A 144 -28.52 46.82 0.21
N GLU A 145 -29.11 46.86 1.41
CA GLU A 145 -28.82 45.93 2.49
C GLU A 145 -29.13 44.49 2.06
N GLN A 146 -30.30 44.24 1.49
CA GLN A 146 -30.68 42.91 0.98
C GLN A 146 -29.71 42.40 -0.08
N ARG A 147 -29.31 43.25 -1.03
CA ARG A 147 -28.31 42.89 -2.06
C ARG A 147 -26.94 42.62 -1.44
N THR A 148 -26.54 43.39 -0.44
CA THR A 148 -25.25 43.20 0.25
C THR A 148 -25.24 41.86 0.99
N VAL A 149 -26.31 41.51 1.69
CA VAL A 149 -26.45 40.21 2.34
C VAL A 149 -26.43 39.08 1.32
N ALA A 150 -27.18 39.20 0.21
CA ALA A 150 -27.18 38.20 -0.86
C ALA A 150 -25.79 38.02 -1.50
N LEU A 151 -25.05 39.12 -1.72
CA LEU A 151 -23.71 39.10 -2.30
C LEU A 151 -22.69 38.47 -1.33
N LEU A 152 -22.77 38.77 -0.04
CA LEU A 152 -21.93 38.12 0.97
C LEU A 152 -22.26 36.62 1.08
N GLY A 153 -23.54 36.24 1.03
CA GLY A 153 -23.98 34.84 0.99
C GLY A 153 -23.39 34.10 -0.21
N ALA A 154 -23.54 34.66 -1.42
CA ALA A 154 -22.97 34.09 -2.64
C ALA A 154 -21.44 33.99 -2.59
N GLN A 155 -20.74 34.97 -2.00
CA GLN A 155 -19.28 34.88 -1.83
C GLN A 155 -18.86 33.75 -0.90
N VAL A 156 -19.63 33.47 0.16
CA VAL A 156 -19.36 32.33 1.04
C VAL A 156 -19.59 31.02 0.27
N GLU A 157 -20.69 30.89 -0.46
CA GLU A 157 -20.97 29.71 -1.28
C GLU A 157 -19.89 29.44 -2.32
N ILE A 158 -19.42 30.48 -3.03
CA ILE A 158 -18.31 30.36 -3.99
C ILE A 158 -17.06 29.83 -3.30
N ARG A 159 -16.69 30.37 -2.13
CA ARG A 159 -15.50 29.90 -1.39
C ARG A 159 -15.63 28.45 -0.93
N GLU A 160 -16.80 28.02 -0.50
CA GLU A 160 -17.03 26.63 -0.12
C GLU A 160 -16.99 25.69 -1.32
N LEU A 161 -17.54 26.10 -2.47
CA LEU A 161 -17.43 25.35 -3.73
C LEU A 161 -15.98 25.26 -4.22
N ASP A 162 -15.20 26.35 -4.14
CA ASP A 162 -13.79 26.36 -4.51
C ASP A 162 -12.97 25.41 -3.62
N LYS A 163 -13.23 25.39 -2.31
CA LYS A 163 -12.60 24.44 -1.38
C LYS A 163 -12.96 22.99 -1.74
N ALA A 164 -14.25 22.69 -1.93
CA ALA A 164 -14.70 21.36 -2.30
C ALA A 164 -14.11 20.91 -3.65
N GLN A 165 -13.99 21.83 -4.62
CA GLN A 165 -13.35 21.56 -5.90
C GLN A 165 -11.84 21.28 -5.74
N ALA A 166 -11.14 22.06 -4.92
CA ALA A 166 -9.72 21.85 -4.64
C ALA A 166 -9.46 20.51 -3.95
N GLU A 167 -10.26 20.18 -2.93
CA GLU A 167 -10.21 18.88 -2.24
C GLU A 167 -10.50 17.72 -3.19
N GLY A 168 -11.57 17.84 -4.00
CA GLY A 168 -11.92 16.84 -5.01
C GLY A 168 -10.87 16.72 -6.12
N HIS A 169 -10.15 17.79 -6.45
CA HIS A 169 -9.03 17.73 -7.38
C HIS A 169 -7.81 17.02 -6.77
N ALA A 170 -7.47 17.34 -5.52
CA ALA A 170 -6.38 16.69 -4.79
C ALA A 170 -6.63 15.18 -4.60
N GLN A 171 -7.86 14.79 -4.26
CA GLN A 171 -8.26 13.38 -4.16
C GLN A 171 -8.12 12.64 -5.50
N ARG A 172 -8.56 13.25 -6.61
CA ARG A 172 -8.39 12.67 -7.94
C ARG A 172 -6.91 12.48 -8.30
N GLN A 173 -6.08 13.49 -8.07
CA GLN A 173 -4.63 13.38 -8.31
C GLN A 173 -3.98 12.27 -7.45
N ALA A 174 -4.38 12.14 -6.19
CA ALA A 174 -3.88 11.09 -5.31
C ALA A 174 -4.26 9.69 -5.83
N LEU A 175 -5.52 9.50 -6.22
CA LEU A 175 -6.00 8.24 -6.79
C LEU A 175 -5.33 7.92 -8.14
N GLU A 176 -5.12 8.92 -9.00
CA GLU A 176 -4.39 8.75 -10.26
C GLU A 176 -2.94 8.33 -10.01
N ALA A 177 -2.28 8.91 -9.02
CA ALA A 177 -0.92 8.53 -8.63
C ALA A 177 -0.87 7.11 -8.05
N GLU A 178 -1.85 6.71 -7.23
CA GLU A 178 -1.96 5.34 -6.74
C GLU A 178 -2.21 4.33 -7.86
N LEU A 179 -3.13 4.63 -8.78
CA LEU A 179 -3.39 3.79 -9.97
C LEU A 179 -2.13 3.66 -10.83
N ALA A 180 -1.37 4.74 -11.02
CA ALA A 180 -0.10 4.68 -11.74
C ALA A 180 0.91 3.77 -11.04
N ARG A 181 1.05 3.87 -9.70
CA ARG A 181 1.92 2.99 -8.90
C ARG A 181 1.49 1.52 -8.97
N ILE A 182 0.20 1.24 -8.90
CA ILE A 182 -0.33 -0.13 -9.00
C ILE A 182 -0.07 -0.70 -10.40
N ARG A 183 -0.27 0.10 -11.46
CA ARG A 183 0.01 -0.32 -12.84
C ARG A 183 1.49 -0.64 -13.05
N THR A 184 2.41 0.17 -12.52
CA THR A 184 3.84 -0.11 -12.64
C THR A 184 4.25 -1.34 -11.84
N ALA A 185 3.69 -1.53 -10.64
CA ALA A 185 3.92 -2.72 -9.83
C ALA A 185 3.38 -3.99 -10.51
N LEU A 186 2.19 -3.94 -11.10
CA LEU A 186 1.61 -5.05 -11.87
C LEU A 186 2.51 -5.41 -13.06
N ALA A 187 2.93 -4.41 -13.84
CA ALA A 187 3.82 -4.64 -14.98
C ALA A 187 5.18 -5.22 -14.56
N ALA A 188 5.70 -4.84 -13.39
CA ALA A 188 6.92 -5.44 -12.84
C ALA A 188 6.71 -6.91 -12.45
N ARG A 189 5.60 -7.21 -11.74
CA ARG A 189 5.23 -8.58 -11.38
C ARG A 189 5.01 -9.47 -12.59
N ASP A 190 4.37 -8.96 -13.65
CA ASP A 190 4.16 -9.71 -14.89
C ASP A 190 5.50 -10.07 -15.56
N ARG A 191 6.46 -9.14 -15.58
CA ARG A 191 7.82 -9.41 -16.08
C ARG A 191 8.52 -10.47 -15.25
N GLU A 192 8.49 -10.35 -13.92
CA GLU A 192 9.06 -11.36 -13.01
C GLU A 192 8.43 -12.74 -13.25
N LEU A 193 7.10 -12.82 -13.44
CA LEU A 193 6.41 -14.07 -13.74
C LEU A 193 6.85 -14.67 -15.08
N VAL A 194 7.04 -13.85 -16.12
CA VAL A 194 7.55 -14.30 -17.41
C VAL A 194 8.98 -14.82 -17.27
N GLU A 195 9.86 -14.08 -16.61
CA GLU A 195 11.26 -14.49 -16.37
C GLU A 195 11.33 -15.82 -15.59
N VAL A 196 10.53 -15.97 -14.55
CA VAL A 196 10.45 -17.20 -13.76
C VAL A 196 9.93 -18.37 -14.61
N ARG A 197 8.89 -18.17 -15.41
CA ARG A 197 8.36 -19.20 -16.32
C ARG A 197 9.38 -19.63 -17.37
N GLU A 198 10.11 -18.69 -17.95
CA GLU A 198 11.19 -18.99 -18.88
C GLU A 198 12.34 -19.74 -18.19
N GLY A 199 12.74 -19.30 -16.99
CA GLY A 199 13.75 -19.96 -16.18
C GLY A 199 13.39 -21.42 -15.89
N PHE A 200 12.18 -21.66 -15.39
CA PHE A 200 11.67 -23.02 -15.15
C PHE A 200 11.62 -23.85 -16.43
N SER A 201 11.21 -23.27 -17.56
CA SER A 201 11.17 -23.98 -18.84
C SER A 201 12.57 -24.41 -19.29
N ARG A 202 13.56 -23.53 -19.15
CA ARG A 202 14.97 -23.84 -19.44
C ARG A 202 15.51 -24.93 -18.52
N ASP A 203 15.18 -24.89 -17.24
CA ASP A 203 15.65 -25.91 -16.29
C ASP A 203 14.98 -27.27 -16.50
N LEU A 204 13.68 -27.29 -16.86
CA LEU A 204 13.01 -28.51 -17.29
C LEU A 204 13.66 -29.11 -18.53
N GLU A 205 14.03 -28.29 -19.51
CA GLU A 205 14.72 -28.77 -20.72
C GLU A 205 16.10 -29.35 -20.38
N LYS A 206 16.89 -28.69 -19.54
CA LYS A 206 18.16 -29.25 -19.04
C LYS A 206 17.95 -30.57 -18.29
N GLN A 207 16.91 -30.69 -17.48
CA GLN A 207 16.59 -31.93 -16.78
C GLN A 207 16.21 -33.05 -17.76
N ARG A 208 15.43 -32.74 -18.81
CA ARG A 208 15.12 -33.70 -19.88
C ARG A 208 16.37 -34.14 -20.61
N GLU A 209 17.23 -33.21 -21.04
CA GLU A 209 18.47 -33.56 -21.71
C GLU A 209 19.41 -34.41 -20.83
N THR A 210 19.50 -34.11 -19.52
CA THR A 210 20.33 -34.91 -18.61
C THR A 210 19.74 -36.29 -18.39
N ALA A 211 18.41 -36.42 -18.29
CA ALA A 211 17.72 -37.70 -18.24
C ALA A 211 17.92 -38.51 -19.52
N GLU A 212 17.77 -37.90 -20.70
CA GLU A 212 18.03 -38.55 -22.00
C GLU A 212 19.49 -39.03 -22.12
N ARG A 213 20.46 -38.20 -21.70
CA ARG A 213 21.88 -38.60 -21.68
C ARG A 213 22.12 -39.78 -20.73
N ALA A 214 21.47 -39.80 -19.57
CA ALA A 214 21.55 -40.91 -18.62
C ALA A 214 20.92 -42.20 -19.19
N GLU A 215 19.74 -42.09 -19.79
CA GLU A 215 19.07 -43.22 -20.45
C GLU A 215 19.90 -43.77 -21.62
N ASN A 216 20.49 -42.90 -22.43
CA ASN A 216 21.39 -43.32 -23.51
C ASN A 216 22.64 -44.03 -23.00
N ARG A 217 23.22 -43.58 -21.87
CA ARG A 217 24.33 -44.28 -21.20
C ARG A 217 23.90 -45.65 -20.68
N LEU A 218 22.73 -45.74 -20.05
CA LEU A 218 22.16 -47.00 -19.56
C LEU A 218 21.93 -47.98 -20.71
N ARG A 219 21.24 -47.56 -21.78
CA ARG A 219 21.04 -48.37 -23.00
C ARG A 219 22.36 -48.82 -23.62
N ALA A 220 23.39 -47.96 -23.62
CA ALA A 220 24.71 -48.34 -24.11
C ALA A 220 25.39 -49.38 -23.20
N SER A 221 25.29 -49.25 -21.87
CA SER A 221 25.81 -50.24 -20.94
C SER A 221 25.05 -51.57 -21.02
N GLU A 222 23.72 -51.54 -21.16
CA GLU A 222 22.88 -52.73 -21.35
C GLU A 222 23.28 -53.47 -22.63
N LYS A 223 23.46 -52.75 -23.74
CA LYS A 223 23.95 -53.35 -25.00
C LYS A 223 25.32 -54.00 -24.84
N ARG A 224 26.26 -53.37 -24.13
CA ARG A 224 27.58 -53.95 -23.85
C ARG A 224 27.46 -55.22 -23.00
N ALA A 225 26.69 -55.17 -21.92
CA ALA A 225 26.45 -56.32 -21.05
C ALA A 225 25.81 -57.49 -21.80
N LEU A 226 24.82 -57.24 -22.67
CA LEU A 226 24.21 -58.28 -23.50
C LEU A 226 25.23 -58.92 -24.47
N LEU A 227 26.09 -58.11 -25.09
CA LEU A 227 27.16 -58.63 -25.95
C LEU A 227 28.22 -59.43 -25.17
N GLU A 228 28.53 -59.04 -23.94
CA GLU A 228 29.42 -59.79 -23.04
C GLU A 228 28.78 -61.13 -22.65
N ILE A 229 27.49 -61.15 -22.28
CA ILE A 229 26.74 -62.37 -22.01
C ILE A 229 26.73 -63.29 -23.23
N ASP A 230 26.51 -62.76 -24.44
CA ASP A 230 26.51 -63.58 -25.66
C ASP A 230 27.91 -64.12 -25.98
N ARG A 231 28.97 -63.33 -25.74
CA ARG A 231 30.36 -63.82 -25.84
C ARG A 231 30.62 -64.93 -24.83
N GLU A 232 30.24 -64.77 -23.57
CA GLU A 232 30.38 -65.77 -22.51
C GLU A 232 29.58 -67.05 -22.82
N ARG A 233 28.36 -66.91 -23.36
CA ARG A 233 27.57 -68.07 -23.83
C ARG A 233 28.28 -68.80 -24.98
N SER A 234 28.88 -68.05 -25.91
CA SER A 234 29.62 -68.65 -27.03
C SER A 234 30.89 -69.35 -26.57
N THR A 235 31.63 -68.78 -25.60
CA THR A 235 32.83 -69.40 -25.03
C THR A 235 32.46 -70.61 -24.19
N ALA A 236 31.41 -70.53 -23.37
CA ALA A 236 30.87 -71.69 -22.63
C ALA A 236 30.46 -72.82 -23.57
N THR A 237 29.79 -72.51 -24.69
CA THR A 237 29.41 -73.51 -25.70
C THR A 237 30.64 -74.15 -26.37
N LYS A 238 31.70 -73.37 -26.65
CA LYS A 238 32.97 -73.91 -27.19
C LYS A 238 33.68 -74.81 -26.19
N LEU A 239 33.81 -74.36 -24.94
CA LEU A 239 34.41 -75.13 -23.85
C LEU A 239 33.63 -76.43 -23.59
N GLN A 240 32.31 -76.39 -23.65
CA GLN A 240 31.47 -77.60 -23.54
C GLN A 240 31.78 -78.59 -24.67
N LYS A 241 31.90 -78.13 -25.92
CA LYS A 241 32.28 -78.99 -27.05
C LYS A 241 33.68 -79.58 -26.89
N GLU A 242 34.66 -78.78 -26.46
CA GLU A 242 36.02 -79.24 -26.19
C GLU A 242 36.06 -80.29 -25.08
N LEU A 243 35.25 -80.10 -24.03
CA LEU A 243 35.08 -81.06 -22.94
C LEU A 243 34.43 -82.36 -23.43
N ASP A 244 33.36 -82.28 -24.23
CA ASP A 244 32.71 -83.45 -24.83
C ASP A 244 33.67 -84.21 -25.77
N GLU A 245 34.49 -83.50 -26.56
CA GLU A 245 35.53 -84.10 -27.38
C GLU A 245 36.66 -84.72 -26.56
N ALA A 246 37.09 -84.07 -25.48
CA ALA A 246 38.07 -84.62 -24.56
C ALA A 246 37.55 -85.89 -23.88
N ALA A 247 36.28 -85.89 -23.45
CA ALA A 247 35.59 -87.06 -22.93
C ALA A 247 35.55 -88.18 -23.97
N ARG A 248 35.14 -87.90 -25.21
CA ARG A 248 35.18 -88.89 -26.32
C ARG A 248 36.59 -89.42 -26.60
N ARG A 249 37.63 -88.58 -26.52
CA ARG A 249 39.03 -89.01 -26.66
C ARG A 249 39.46 -89.89 -25.49
N ALA A 250 39.05 -89.58 -24.27
CA ALA A 250 39.30 -90.41 -23.10
C ALA A 250 38.58 -91.76 -23.23
N ASP A 251 37.30 -91.77 -23.59
CA ASP A 251 36.52 -92.99 -23.82
C ASP A 251 37.15 -93.89 -24.90
N ARG A 252 37.65 -93.30 -26.00
CA ARG A 252 38.39 -94.05 -27.04
C ARG A 252 39.68 -94.65 -26.50
N LYS A 253 40.49 -93.87 -25.77
CA LYS A 253 41.71 -94.38 -25.15
C LYS A 253 41.40 -95.49 -24.15
N ASP A 254 40.34 -95.34 -23.36
CA ASP A 254 39.90 -96.37 -22.41
C ASP A 254 39.42 -97.62 -23.13
N ALA A 255 38.71 -97.49 -24.25
CA ALA A 255 38.33 -98.62 -25.10
C ALA A 255 39.57 -99.31 -25.73
N ASP A 256 40.52 -98.54 -26.25
CA ASP A 256 41.79 -99.04 -26.78
C ASP A 256 42.58 -99.76 -25.68
N HIS A 257 42.68 -99.18 -24.49
CA HIS A 257 43.31 -99.80 -23.32
C HIS A 257 42.61 -101.08 -22.89
N ARG A 258 41.26 -101.11 -22.89
CA ARG A 258 40.49 -102.35 -22.64
C ARG A 258 40.79 -103.42 -23.68
N SER A 259 40.81 -103.07 -24.96
CA SER A 259 41.15 -104.03 -26.04
C SER A 259 42.62 -104.51 -25.94
N ALA A 260 43.55 -103.64 -25.57
CA ALA A 260 44.95 -103.98 -25.33
C ALA A 260 45.08 -104.91 -24.10
N LEU A 261 44.29 -104.67 -23.05
CA LEU A 261 44.23 -105.57 -21.89
C LEU A 261 43.62 -106.91 -22.26
N GLU A 262 42.55 -106.95 -23.06
CA GLU A 262 41.93 -108.19 -23.56
C GLU A 262 42.90 -108.99 -24.44
N THR A 263 43.61 -108.33 -25.36
CA THR A 263 44.63 -108.97 -26.20
C THR A 263 45.83 -109.47 -25.38
N LEU A 264 46.31 -108.70 -24.41
CA LEU A 264 47.34 -109.16 -23.46
C LEU A 264 46.84 -110.32 -22.60
N GLN A 265 45.58 -110.31 -22.17
CA GLN A 265 44.97 -111.43 -21.44
C GLN A 265 44.88 -112.68 -22.32
N MET A 266 44.53 -112.55 -23.60
CA MET A 266 44.54 -113.64 -24.56
C MET A 266 45.95 -114.17 -24.80
N GLN A 267 46.94 -113.30 -25.04
CA GLN A 267 48.35 -113.68 -25.17
C GLN A 267 48.89 -114.37 -23.91
N LEU A 268 48.49 -113.91 -22.72
CA LEU A 268 48.83 -114.57 -21.46
C LEU A 268 48.15 -115.94 -21.35
N GLY A 269 46.89 -116.05 -21.80
CA GLY A 269 46.17 -117.32 -21.93
C GLY A 269 46.89 -118.30 -22.86
N ASP A 270 47.31 -117.85 -24.04
CA ASP A 270 48.06 -118.62 -25.03
C ASP A 270 49.43 -119.04 -24.49
N ALA A 271 50.17 -118.12 -23.87
CA ALA A 271 51.47 -118.41 -23.25
C ALA A 271 51.33 -119.42 -22.09
N ARG A 272 50.27 -119.31 -21.28
CA ARG A 272 49.95 -120.32 -20.25
C ARG A 272 49.61 -121.67 -20.86
N HIS A 273 48.85 -121.70 -21.95
CA HIS A 273 48.56 -122.93 -22.68
C HIS A 273 49.84 -123.57 -23.25
N GLN A 274 50.70 -122.78 -23.91
CA GLN A 274 52.00 -123.23 -24.42
C GLN A 274 52.91 -123.72 -23.31
N ALA A 275 52.96 -123.02 -22.18
CA ALA A 275 53.69 -123.47 -21.00
C ALA A 275 53.13 -124.80 -20.47
N GLY A 276 51.81 -124.98 -20.45
CA GLY A 276 51.17 -126.25 -20.12
C GLY A 276 51.52 -127.38 -21.09
N VAL A 277 51.55 -127.11 -22.40
CA VAL A 277 51.96 -128.09 -23.43
C VAL A 277 53.43 -128.45 -23.30
N LEU A 278 54.31 -127.46 -23.06
CA LEU A 278 55.74 -127.70 -22.84
C LEU A 278 56.00 -128.46 -21.54
N GLN A 279 55.25 -128.16 -20.47
CA GLN A 279 55.29 -128.92 -19.23
C GLN A 279 54.88 -130.37 -19.50
N GLY A 280 53.79 -130.62 -20.24
CA GLY A 280 53.38 -131.97 -20.62
C GLY A 280 54.41 -132.70 -21.49
N ARG A 281 55.12 -132.00 -22.39
CA ARG A 281 56.25 -132.55 -23.14
C ARG A 281 57.45 -132.86 -22.24
N LEU A 282 57.74 -132.01 -21.26
CA LEU A 282 58.81 -132.22 -20.29
C LEU A 282 58.50 -133.46 -19.44
N ASP A 283 57.26 -133.60 -18.96
CA ASP A 283 56.80 -134.76 -18.20
C ASP A 283 56.90 -136.04 -19.05
N ALA A 284 56.56 -135.97 -20.35
CA ALA A 284 56.74 -137.08 -21.28
C ALA A 284 58.22 -137.45 -21.50
N VAL A 285 59.11 -136.46 -21.66
CA VAL A 285 60.57 -136.68 -21.77
C VAL A 285 61.14 -137.22 -20.46
N GLN A 286 60.67 -136.76 -19.30
CA GLN A 286 61.06 -137.31 -18.01
C GLN A 286 60.60 -138.76 -17.85
N ALA A 287 59.37 -139.09 -18.26
CA ALA A 287 58.88 -140.47 -18.29
C ALA A 287 59.70 -141.36 -19.23
N GLU A 288 60.09 -140.87 -20.42
CA GLU A 288 61.02 -141.57 -21.31
C GLU A 288 62.42 -141.70 -20.69
N ASN A 289 62.92 -140.69 -19.98
CA ASN A 289 64.22 -140.76 -19.32
C ASN A 289 64.23 -141.80 -18.20
N VAL A 290 63.15 -141.88 -17.41
CA VAL A 290 62.98 -142.92 -16.38
C VAL A 290 62.94 -144.31 -17.03
N ARG A 291 62.26 -144.44 -18.16
CA ARG A 291 62.22 -145.70 -18.93
C ARG A 291 63.60 -146.09 -19.49
N LEU A 292 64.33 -145.15 -20.07
CA LEU A 292 65.70 -145.36 -20.57
C LEU A 292 66.70 -145.65 -19.44
N GLN A 293 66.53 -145.05 -18.27
CA GLN A 293 67.34 -145.37 -17.09
C GLN A 293 67.06 -146.79 -16.58
N ALA A 294 65.81 -147.26 -16.65
CA ALA A 294 65.47 -148.65 -16.36
C ALA A 294 66.12 -149.61 -17.37
N GLU A 295 66.12 -149.29 -18.67
CA GLU A 295 66.80 -150.08 -19.71
C GLU A 295 68.33 -150.12 -19.53
N MET A 296 68.96 -148.99 -19.16
CA MET A 296 70.40 -148.93 -18.87
C MET A 296 70.81 -149.74 -17.63
N MET A 297 69.94 -149.88 -16.63
CA MET A 297 70.19 -150.76 -15.48
C MET A 297 70.19 -152.23 -15.89
N THR A 298 69.27 -152.66 -16.76
CA THR A 298 69.23 -154.05 -17.26
C THR A 298 70.44 -154.41 -18.12
N LEU A 299 71.00 -153.46 -18.89
CA LEU A 299 72.20 -153.67 -19.69
C LEU A 299 73.50 -153.73 -18.85
N ARG A 300 73.58 -152.98 -17.75
CA ARG A 300 74.72 -153.04 -16.81
C ARG A 300 74.78 -154.35 -16.01
N GLU A 301 73.63 -154.98 -15.76
CA GLU A 301 73.58 -156.32 -15.15
C GLU A 301 73.95 -157.46 -16.13
N ALA A 302 73.85 -157.22 -17.44
CA ALA A 302 74.32 -158.15 -18.48
C ALA A 302 75.84 -158.02 -18.73
N GLU A 303 76.40 -156.82 -18.56
CA GLU A 303 77.83 -156.54 -18.78
C GLU A 303 78.74 -157.10 -17.67
N THR A 304 78.22 -157.31 -16.45
CA THR A 304 78.97 -157.90 -15.33
C THR A 304 79.15 -159.42 -15.45
N ARG A 305 78.31 -160.13 -16.22
CA ARG A 305 78.42 -161.60 -16.42
C ARG A 305 79.37 -162.03 -17.56
N ALA A 306 79.85 -161.10 -18.39
CA ALA A 306 80.69 -161.40 -19.56
C ALA A 306 82.20 -161.13 -19.36
N ARG A 307 82.63 -160.63 -18.18
CA ARG A 307 84.03 -160.24 -17.91
C ARG A 307 84.91 -161.31 -17.21
N GLU A 308 84.42 -162.53 -16.99
CA GLU A 308 85.16 -163.57 -16.23
C GLU A 308 86.05 -164.53 -17.05
N THR A 309 86.15 -164.45 -18.39
CA THR A 309 86.90 -165.45 -19.20
C THR A 309 87.85 -164.90 -20.27
N ARG A 310 88.69 -163.90 -19.94
CA ARG A 310 89.96 -163.69 -20.68
C ARG A 310 91.05 -163.01 -19.84
N ALA A 311 91.78 -163.87 -19.14
CA ALA A 311 93.18 -163.75 -18.75
C ALA A 311 94.07 -163.37 -19.97
N SER A 312 95.27 -162.80 -19.90
CA SER A 312 96.18 -162.39 -18.82
C SER A 312 97.43 -161.83 -19.53
N SER A 313 97.93 -160.65 -19.14
CA SER A 313 99.35 -160.31 -19.28
C SER A 313 99.72 -159.14 -18.36
N ALA A 314 100.33 -159.48 -17.23
CA ALA A 314 101.46 -158.85 -16.53
C ALA A 314 101.52 -157.30 -16.40
N SER A 315 101.99 -156.70 -15.30
CA SER A 315 102.36 -157.12 -13.94
C SER A 315 102.89 -155.88 -13.21
N ALA A 316 102.67 -155.82 -11.89
CA ALA A 316 103.57 -155.26 -10.88
C ALA A 316 103.92 -153.75 -10.89
N GLY A 317 103.50 -153.06 -9.82
CA GLY A 317 104.47 -152.33 -8.98
C GLY A 317 104.32 -150.82 -8.85
N VAL A 318 103.92 -150.39 -7.65
CA VAL A 318 104.62 -149.39 -6.82
C VAL A 318 104.52 -147.88 -7.20
N ARG A 319 103.82 -147.17 -6.28
CA ARG A 319 104.12 -145.86 -5.65
C ARG A 319 104.26 -144.57 -6.49
N THR A 320 103.42 -143.60 -6.08
CA THR A 320 103.63 -142.14 -5.94
C THR A 320 104.61 -141.41 -6.86
N ALA A 321 104.09 -140.47 -7.66
CA ALA A 321 104.82 -139.30 -8.17
C ALA A 321 103.86 -138.26 -8.80
N PRO A 322 104.31 -136.99 -9.00
CA PRO A 322 103.47 -135.79 -8.96
C PRO A 322 103.40 -135.02 -10.30
N ARG A 323 102.39 -134.15 -10.48
CA ARG A 323 102.46 -132.84 -11.19
C ARG A 323 101.09 -132.11 -11.15
N PRO A 324 101.00 -130.79 -11.39
CA PRO A 324 101.00 -129.82 -10.30
C PRO A 324 99.87 -128.76 -10.40
N THR A 325 99.75 -127.91 -9.37
CA THR A 325 99.58 -126.42 -9.38
C THR A 325 98.78 -125.76 -10.51
N ARG A 326 97.96 -124.72 -10.34
CA ARG A 326 97.91 -123.56 -9.43
C ARG A 326 96.65 -122.81 -9.90
N SER A 327 95.68 -122.42 -9.07
CA SER A 327 95.71 -121.27 -8.16
C SER A 327 96.02 -119.92 -8.82
N SER A 328 95.16 -118.96 -8.45
CA SER A 328 95.42 -117.54 -8.23
C SER A 328 95.17 -116.58 -9.40
N ARG A 329 94.75 -115.32 -9.21
CA ARG A 329 94.22 -114.51 -8.08
C ARG A 329 94.26 -113.06 -8.58
N ALA A 330 93.39 -112.21 -8.01
CA ALA A 330 93.49 -110.74 -7.91
C ALA A 330 93.25 -109.93 -9.20
N LEU A 331 92.26 -109.03 -9.26
CA LEU A 331 92.16 -107.70 -8.59
C LEU A 331 93.24 -106.71 -9.11
N PRO A 332 93.08 -105.36 -9.02
CA PRO A 332 91.88 -104.51 -8.85
C PRO A 332 91.97 -103.15 -9.59
N ILE A 333 91.14 -102.18 -9.16
CA ILE A 333 91.30 -100.69 -9.22
C ILE A 333 90.90 -100.06 -10.57
N ALA A 334 90.08 -99.00 -10.67
CA ALA A 334 89.38 -98.18 -9.69
C ALA A 334 88.18 -97.46 -10.33
N LYS A 335 87.16 -97.29 -9.49
CA LYS A 335 86.12 -96.25 -9.44
C LYS A 335 86.70 -94.81 -9.46
N PRO A 336 85.92 -93.73 -9.22
CA PRO A 336 84.48 -93.44 -9.44
C PRO A 336 84.36 -92.08 -10.21
N ALA A 337 83.24 -91.38 -10.43
CA ALA A 337 82.15 -90.93 -9.54
C ALA A 337 81.12 -90.19 -10.43
N THR A 338 79.81 -90.52 -10.35
CA THR A 338 78.72 -89.72 -9.74
C THR A 338 78.81 -88.20 -9.96
N ARG A 339 77.77 -87.44 -10.33
CA ARG A 339 76.43 -87.38 -9.70
C ARG A 339 75.51 -86.37 -10.44
N ARG A 340 74.23 -86.75 -10.59
CA ARG A 340 72.97 -85.95 -10.58
C ARG A 340 73.04 -84.40 -10.67
N LYS A 341 72.06 -83.80 -11.37
CA LYS A 341 70.77 -83.36 -10.77
C LYS A 341 69.73 -82.89 -11.82
N LYS A 342 68.48 -83.34 -11.60
CA LYS A 342 67.23 -82.65 -11.92
C LYS A 342 67.17 -81.30 -11.21
N THR A 343 66.46 -80.32 -11.78
CA THR A 343 65.06 -80.01 -11.41
C THR A 343 64.50 -78.88 -12.27
N VAL A 344 63.22 -79.06 -12.61
CA VAL A 344 62.12 -78.08 -12.78
C VAL A 344 62.38 -76.88 -13.67
#